data_AF-A0A831PMH0-F1
#
_entry.id   AF-A0A831PMH0-F1
#
_cell.length_a   1.000
_cell.length_b   1.000
_cell.length_c   1.000
_cell.angle_alpha   90.00
_cell.angle_beta   90.00
_cell.angle_gamma   90.00
#
_symmetry.space_group_name_H-M   'P 1'
#
loop_
_entity.id
_entity.type
_entity.pdbx_description
1 polymer ?
#
loop_
_entity_poly.entity_id
_entity_poly.type
_entity_poly.pdbx_seq_one_letter_code
_entity_poly.pdbx_strand_id
1 'polypeptide(L)'
;MNAPRLRARTIRAAVLVPVLVLGLVLAGTPRLLVAEDFTFHEPSARATALGGAFTALADDASALFSNPAGLAFLGGFRLKTNFTFSNRALTAAWPDAGPEYKSKPSEFMGANSLAWQPVRGVTVAFGLFSPYTYESYWSPGWSGETVCTRNKLTSTYFRSAVAVEVVKGLAVSAGLDVISSNLRWQHEIPFNIPAYPMAYDIEINSAHRLHGRGLSFVAGVLWKIGPALRIGARFQKGLAVDYSGTDNFLQPLDAGFALVARPGGGSWRISELIDFYYRDQDVTGRLTLPDELVCGVMLTPLPWVSFCLDVQWDRWSGFGDWIFSSANEGDALNPAFSSVYQEFYGLELDYGTQGVVLGLRDTTAVKAGLEFRPAPY
;
A
#
# COMPACT_ATOMS: atom_id res chain seq x y z
N MET A 1 12.05 -63.34 -7.37
CA MET A 1 11.18 -62.33 -8.01
C MET A 1 11.32 -61.03 -7.25
N ASN A 2 11.93 -60.03 -7.90
CA ASN A 2 12.51 -58.85 -7.27
C ASN A 2 11.54 -57.67 -7.12
N ALA A 3 11.70 -57.03 -5.96
CA ALA A 3 11.23 -55.75 -5.45
C ALA A 3 10.87 -54.61 -6.44
N PRO A 4 9.80 -53.85 -6.12
CA PRO A 4 9.63 -52.45 -6.52
C PRO A 4 9.47 -51.49 -5.32
N ARG A 5 10.25 -51.63 -4.24
CA ARG A 5 10.13 -50.74 -3.04
C ARG A 5 11.27 -49.75 -2.80
N LEU A 6 12.40 -49.87 -3.51
CA LEU A 6 13.57 -49.00 -3.28
C LEU A 6 13.56 -47.69 -4.09
N ARG A 7 13.01 -47.66 -5.31
CA ARG A 7 13.05 -46.44 -6.16
C ARG A 7 12.26 -45.25 -5.61
N ALA A 8 11.17 -45.48 -4.88
CA ALA A 8 10.33 -44.40 -4.34
C ALA A 8 10.96 -43.69 -3.12
N ARG A 9 11.84 -44.35 -2.37
CA ARG A 9 12.51 -43.75 -1.19
C ARG A 9 13.67 -42.83 -1.59
N THR A 10 14.45 -43.22 -2.60
CA THR A 10 15.62 -42.45 -3.06
C THR A 10 15.22 -41.16 -3.78
N ILE A 11 14.12 -41.16 -4.55
CA ILE A 11 13.59 -39.95 -5.20
C ILE A 11 13.06 -38.94 -4.16
N ARG A 12 12.48 -39.41 -3.05
CA ARG A 12 11.95 -38.54 -1.98
C ARG A 12 13.06 -37.80 -1.24
N ALA A 13 14.19 -38.44 -0.94
CA ALA A 13 15.33 -37.78 -0.30
C ALA A 13 16.08 -36.84 -1.26
N ALA A 14 16.16 -37.21 -2.56
CA ALA A 14 16.89 -36.44 -3.57
C ALA A 14 16.24 -35.09 -3.92
N VAL A 15 14.94 -34.90 -3.67
CA VAL A 15 14.23 -33.62 -3.91
C VAL A 15 14.09 -32.79 -2.63
N LEU A 16 13.91 -33.43 -1.47
CA LEU A 16 13.74 -32.75 -0.18
C LEU A 16 14.96 -31.94 0.24
N VAL A 17 16.16 -32.52 0.10
CA VAL A 17 17.42 -31.87 0.50
C VAL A 17 17.72 -30.61 -0.32
N PRO A 18 17.68 -30.61 -1.68
CA PRO A 18 17.95 -29.40 -2.45
C PRO A 18 16.89 -28.31 -2.27
N VAL A 19 15.60 -28.63 -2.03
CA VAL A 19 14.57 -27.62 -1.75
C VAL A 19 14.75 -26.98 -0.38
N LEU A 20 15.12 -27.77 0.64
CA LEU A 20 15.40 -27.28 1.98
C LEU A 20 16.68 -26.45 2.03
N VAL A 21 17.70 -26.86 1.27
CA VAL A 21 18.95 -26.10 1.08
C VAL A 21 18.67 -24.82 0.29
N LEU A 22 17.86 -24.84 -0.77
CA LEU A 22 17.48 -23.62 -1.50
C LEU A 22 16.69 -22.65 -0.62
N GLY A 23 15.76 -23.14 0.21
CA GLY A 23 15.04 -22.33 1.20
C GLY A 23 15.97 -21.70 2.25
N LEU A 24 16.93 -22.46 2.78
CA LEU A 24 17.96 -21.95 3.71
C LEU A 24 18.95 -20.98 3.05
N VAL A 25 19.32 -21.20 1.79
CA VAL A 25 20.22 -20.33 1.04
C VAL A 25 19.53 -19.02 0.67
N LEU A 26 18.23 -19.04 0.32
CA LEU A 26 17.44 -17.83 0.07
C LEU A 26 17.13 -17.05 1.36
N ALA A 27 16.98 -17.73 2.50
CA ALA A 27 16.84 -17.09 3.81
C ALA A 27 18.16 -16.53 4.36
N GLY A 28 19.31 -17.06 3.91
CA GLY A 28 20.64 -16.72 4.41
C GLY A 28 21.36 -15.57 3.69
N THR A 29 20.82 -15.02 2.60
CA THR A 29 21.40 -13.81 1.99
C THR A 29 20.89 -12.57 2.71
N PRO A 30 21.74 -11.77 3.37
CA PRO A 30 21.35 -10.46 3.86
C PRO A 30 21.07 -9.59 2.64
N ARG A 31 19.81 -9.52 2.21
CA ARG A 31 19.40 -8.47 1.30
C ARG A 31 19.33 -7.20 2.14
N LEU A 32 19.93 -6.13 1.62
CA LEU A 32 19.70 -4.78 2.10
C LEU A 32 18.21 -4.67 2.42
N LEU A 33 17.88 -4.32 3.67
CA LEU A 33 16.52 -4.02 4.09
C LEU A 33 16.07 -2.81 3.28
N VAL A 34 15.59 -3.07 2.05
CA VAL A 34 14.92 -2.07 1.24
C VAL A 34 13.64 -1.75 1.99
N ALA A 35 13.37 -0.45 2.17
CA ALA A 35 12.18 0.02 2.85
C ALA A 35 10.95 -0.75 2.35
N GLU A 36 10.15 -1.22 3.30
CA GLU A 36 8.90 -1.91 3.03
C GLU A 36 7.99 -0.98 2.22
N ASP A 37 7.38 -1.53 1.18
CA ASP A 37 6.48 -0.78 0.32
C ASP A 37 5.11 -0.57 1.01
N PHE A 38 4.09 -0.18 0.26
CA PHE A 38 2.75 0.01 0.82
C PHE A 38 1.99 -1.31 1.09
N THR A 39 2.61 -2.49 0.87
CA THR A 39 2.02 -3.84 1.03
C THR A 39 2.36 -4.51 2.36
N PHE A 40 2.17 -3.79 3.45
CA PHE A 40 2.46 -4.34 4.78
C PHE A 40 1.52 -5.51 5.20
N HIS A 41 0.32 -5.58 4.62
CA HIS A 41 -0.72 -6.51 5.09
C HIS A 41 -1.05 -7.61 4.10
N GLU A 42 -0.94 -8.84 4.59
CA GLU A 42 -1.48 -10.02 3.90
C GLU A 42 -2.94 -10.24 4.34
N PRO A 43 -3.94 -10.12 3.44
CA PRO A 43 -5.37 -10.14 3.77
C PRO A 43 -5.93 -11.55 4.05
N SER A 44 -5.14 -12.42 4.68
CA SER A 44 -5.52 -13.77 5.09
C SER A 44 -4.62 -14.26 6.22
N ALA A 45 -5.18 -14.54 7.39
CA ALA A 45 -4.41 -14.97 8.56
C ALA A 45 -3.54 -16.21 8.30
N ARG A 46 -4.04 -17.12 7.46
CA ARG A 46 -3.30 -18.34 7.07
C ARG A 46 -2.18 -18.05 6.08
N ALA A 47 -2.40 -17.14 5.13
CA ALA A 47 -1.33 -16.69 4.25
C ALA A 47 -0.26 -15.92 5.04
N THR A 48 -0.65 -15.07 5.99
CA THR A 48 0.26 -14.36 6.90
C THR A 48 1.13 -15.34 7.69
N ALA A 49 0.54 -16.41 8.25
CA ALA A 49 1.28 -17.46 8.96
C ALA A 49 2.28 -18.23 8.08
N LEU A 50 2.12 -18.18 6.75
CA LEU A 50 3.02 -18.75 5.75
C LEU A 50 3.96 -17.70 5.14
N GLY A 51 4.15 -16.56 5.80
CA GLY A 51 4.98 -15.47 5.29
C GLY A 51 4.46 -14.86 3.99
N GLY A 52 3.15 -14.99 3.71
CA GLY A 52 2.50 -14.59 2.47
C GLY A 52 2.65 -15.59 1.31
N ALA A 53 3.34 -16.73 1.50
CA ALA A 53 3.53 -17.74 0.45
C ALA A 53 2.27 -18.60 0.26
N PHE A 54 1.32 -18.11 -0.55
CA PHE A 54 0.00 -18.74 -0.72
C PHE A 54 -0.41 -18.92 -2.19
N THR A 55 0.35 -18.42 -3.16
CA THR A 55 -0.02 -18.36 -4.59
C THR A 55 -0.26 -19.75 -5.20
N ALA A 56 0.58 -20.73 -4.84
CA ALA A 56 0.42 -22.12 -5.29
C ALA A 56 -0.43 -23.00 -4.35
N LEU A 57 -0.64 -22.55 -3.10
CA LEU A 57 -1.49 -23.25 -2.13
C LEU A 57 -2.97 -22.98 -2.45
N ALA A 58 -3.36 -21.70 -2.40
CA ALA A 58 -4.62 -21.13 -2.91
C ALA A 58 -5.86 -22.01 -2.71
N ASP A 59 -6.02 -22.63 -1.54
CA ASP A 59 -7.00 -23.70 -1.28
C ASP A 59 -8.14 -23.28 -0.34
N ASP A 60 -8.39 -21.97 -0.17
CA ASP A 60 -9.55 -21.43 0.52
C ASP A 60 -10.09 -20.15 -0.15
N ALA A 61 -11.21 -19.59 0.33
CA ALA A 61 -11.86 -18.45 -0.33
C ALA A 61 -11.00 -17.17 -0.38
N SER A 62 -9.98 -17.03 0.49
CA SER A 62 -9.02 -15.92 0.40
C SER A 62 -8.05 -16.04 -0.79
N ALA A 63 -8.07 -17.17 -1.52
CA ALA A 63 -7.42 -17.31 -2.81
C ALA A 63 -7.87 -16.23 -3.81
N LEU A 64 -9.05 -15.63 -3.62
CA LEU A 64 -9.48 -14.47 -4.41
C LEU A 64 -8.46 -13.31 -4.42
N PHE A 65 -7.70 -13.13 -3.34
CA PHE A 65 -6.61 -12.16 -3.29
C PHE A 65 -5.33 -12.70 -3.94
N SER A 66 -4.83 -13.83 -3.43
CA SER A 66 -3.49 -14.35 -3.72
C SER A 66 -3.36 -15.06 -5.07
N ASN A 67 -4.33 -15.89 -5.47
CA ASN A 67 -4.43 -16.49 -6.80
C ASN A 67 -5.87 -17.02 -7.06
N PRO A 68 -6.72 -16.25 -7.77
CA PRO A 68 -8.12 -16.65 -7.97
C PRO A 68 -8.30 -17.99 -8.69
N ALA A 69 -7.30 -18.49 -9.43
CA ALA A 69 -7.39 -19.79 -10.09
C ALA A 69 -7.58 -20.96 -9.10
N GLY A 70 -7.11 -20.80 -7.86
CA GLY A 70 -7.34 -21.76 -6.77
C GLY A 70 -8.81 -22.00 -6.46
N LEU A 71 -9.66 -20.99 -6.70
CA LEU A 71 -11.10 -21.04 -6.44
C LEU A 71 -11.82 -22.11 -7.26
N ALA A 72 -11.31 -22.46 -8.46
CA ALA A 72 -11.89 -23.50 -9.32
C ALA A 72 -11.92 -24.88 -8.63
N PHE A 73 -11.03 -25.09 -7.66
CA PHE A 73 -10.95 -26.33 -6.90
C PHE A 73 -11.75 -26.30 -5.60
N LEU A 74 -12.38 -25.18 -5.27
CA LEU A 74 -13.22 -25.04 -4.08
C LEU A 74 -14.64 -25.52 -4.42
N GLY A 75 -15.06 -26.60 -3.78
CA GLY A 75 -16.43 -27.09 -3.89
C GLY A 75 -17.42 -26.26 -3.07
N GLY A 76 -18.61 -26.06 -3.64
CA GLY A 76 -19.78 -25.51 -2.95
C GLY A 76 -19.75 -24.00 -2.73
N PHE A 77 -20.44 -23.57 -1.67
CA PHE A 77 -20.47 -22.18 -1.21
C PHE A 77 -19.47 -22.01 -0.06
N ARG A 78 -18.63 -20.98 -0.14
CA ARG A 78 -17.59 -20.67 0.84
C ARG A 78 -17.65 -19.19 1.19
N LEU A 79 -17.62 -18.90 2.49
CA LEU A 79 -17.48 -17.55 3.03
C LEU A 79 -16.25 -17.54 3.94
N LYS A 80 -15.40 -16.53 3.80
CA LYS A 80 -14.25 -16.31 4.68
C LYS A 80 -14.16 -14.83 5.04
N THR A 81 -13.99 -14.57 6.33
CA THR A 81 -13.69 -13.24 6.88
C THR A 81 -12.36 -13.31 7.58
N ASN A 82 -11.54 -12.28 7.42
CA ASN A 82 -10.29 -12.09 8.13
C ASN A 82 -10.30 -10.69 8.73
N PHE A 83 -9.80 -10.59 9.96
CA PHE A 83 -9.59 -9.32 10.64
C PHE A 83 -8.16 -9.26 11.12
N THR A 84 -7.48 -8.15 10.86
CA THR A 84 -6.11 -7.92 11.27
C THR A 84 -6.08 -6.72 12.20
N PHE A 85 -5.38 -6.89 13.33
CA PHE A 85 -5.07 -5.85 14.29
C PHE A 85 -3.56 -5.74 14.36
N SER A 86 -3.03 -4.55 14.11
CA SER A 86 -1.60 -4.34 14.01
C SER A 86 -1.21 -2.94 14.46
N ASN A 87 0.07 -2.80 14.79
CA ASN A 87 0.69 -1.50 15.04
C ASN A 87 1.98 -1.46 14.24
N ARG A 88 2.05 -0.57 13.25
CA ARG A 88 3.30 -0.30 12.54
C ARG A 88 4.09 0.74 13.33
N ALA A 89 5.31 0.43 13.73
CA ALA A 89 6.18 1.37 14.42
C ALA A 89 7.26 1.88 13.45
N LEU A 90 7.27 3.19 13.21
CA LEU A 90 8.28 3.89 12.43
C LEU A 90 9.12 4.73 13.39
N THR A 91 10.44 4.72 13.21
CA THR A 91 11.36 5.59 13.94
C THR A 91 12.17 6.42 12.96
N ALA A 92 12.35 7.69 13.29
CA ALA A 92 13.16 8.61 12.51
C ALA A 92 14.07 9.40 13.45
N ALA A 93 15.34 9.51 13.10
CA ALA A 93 16.34 10.29 13.82
C ALA A 93 17.37 10.83 12.84
N TRP A 94 17.91 12.02 13.11
CA TRP A 94 19.03 12.54 12.35
C TRP A 94 20.32 11.78 12.67
N PRO A 95 21.23 11.61 11.70
CA PRO A 95 22.53 10.97 11.93
C PRO A 95 23.34 11.61 13.07
N ASP A 96 23.21 12.92 13.27
CA ASP A 96 24.05 13.70 14.21
C ASP A 96 23.42 13.87 15.62
N ALA A 97 22.72 12.83 16.12
CA ALA A 97 22.17 12.73 17.48
C ALA A 97 20.96 13.65 17.81
N GLY A 98 20.13 13.95 16.81
CA GLY A 98 18.80 14.52 17.06
C GLY A 98 17.89 13.57 17.86
N PRO A 99 16.82 14.08 18.50
CA PRO A 99 15.85 13.22 19.18
C PRO A 99 15.26 12.18 18.22
N GLU A 100 15.02 10.96 18.73
CA GLU A 100 14.31 9.93 18.00
C GLU A 100 12.81 10.20 18.05
N TYR A 101 12.20 10.40 16.89
CA TYR A 101 10.76 10.51 16.73
C TYR A 101 10.15 9.15 16.44
N LYS A 102 8.94 8.90 16.95
CA LYS A 102 8.23 7.63 16.78
C LYS A 102 6.82 7.87 16.25
N SER A 103 6.46 7.10 15.24
CA SER A 103 5.08 6.96 14.78
C SER A 103 4.60 5.54 15.03
N LYS A 104 3.45 5.37 15.69
CA LYS A 104 2.89 4.04 15.97
C LYS A 104 1.37 3.99 15.85
N PRO A 105 0.80 4.24 14.65
CA PRO A 105 -0.63 4.11 14.45
C PRO A 105 -1.11 2.69 14.75
N SER A 106 -2.32 2.58 15.30
CA SER A 106 -3.03 1.31 15.39
C SER A 106 -3.87 1.14 14.14
N GLU A 107 -3.74 -0.01 13.50
CA GLU A 107 -4.43 -0.36 12.26
C GLU A 107 -5.40 -1.51 12.52
N PHE A 108 -6.62 -1.35 12.02
CA PHE A 108 -7.63 -2.40 11.99
C PHE A 108 -8.12 -2.58 10.56
N MET A 109 -8.00 -3.79 10.03
CA MET A 109 -8.29 -4.10 8.64
C MET A 109 -9.15 -5.36 8.54
N GLY A 110 -10.04 -5.35 7.55
CA GLY A 110 -10.89 -6.49 7.23
C GLY A 110 -10.65 -6.96 5.81
N ALA A 111 -10.68 -8.27 5.60
CA ALA A 111 -10.68 -8.90 4.29
C ALA A 111 -11.74 -10.00 4.22
N ASN A 112 -12.69 -9.83 3.31
CA ASN A 112 -13.85 -10.70 3.16
C ASN A 112 -13.88 -11.32 1.78
N SER A 113 -14.24 -12.59 1.68
CA SER A 113 -14.33 -13.30 0.41
C SER A 113 -15.50 -14.29 0.44
N LEU A 114 -16.26 -14.29 -0.65
CA LEU A 114 -17.33 -15.21 -0.93
C LEU A 114 -17.01 -15.92 -2.24
N ALA A 115 -17.10 -17.25 -2.25
CA ALA A 115 -16.92 -18.06 -3.45
C ALA A 115 -18.07 -19.05 -3.59
N TRP A 116 -18.59 -19.20 -4.79
CA TRP A 116 -19.66 -20.13 -5.11
C TRP A 116 -19.32 -20.90 -6.37
N GLN A 117 -19.31 -22.23 -6.26
CA GLN A 117 -19.12 -23.14 -7.37
C GLN A 117 -20.48 -23.69 -7.83
N PRO A 118 -21.17 -23.03 -8.78
CA PRO A 118 -22.45 -23.51 -9.31
C PRO A 118 -22.30 -24.82 -10.10
N VAL A 119 -21.17 -24.99 -10.79
CA VAL A 119 -20.84 -26.17 -11.58
C VAL A 119 -19.44 -26.60 -11.21
N ARG A 120 -19.20 -27.90 -11.11
CA ARG A 120 -17.87 -28.44 -10.78
C ARG A 120 -16.79 -27.84 -11.69
N GLY A 121 -15.76 -27.27 -11.08
CA GLY A 121 -14.63 -26.66 -11.79
C GLY A 121 -14.87 -25.22 -12.21
N VAL A 122 -16.06 -24.65 -12.05
CA VAL A 122 -16.37 -23.24 -12.38
C VAL A 122 -16.84 -22.53 -11.13
N THR A 123 -16.05 -21.56 -10.66
CA THR A 123 -16.31 -20.82 -9.43
C THR A 123 -16.39 -19.33 -9.73
N VAL A 124 -17.42 -18.67 -9.20
CA VAL A 124 -17.56 -17.21 -9.18
C VAL A 124 -17.30 -16.73 -7.76
N ALA A 125 -16.58 -15.62 -7.61
CA ALA A 125 -16.24 -15.10 -6.31
C ALA A 125 -16.23 -13.57 -6.26
N PHE A 126 -16.49 -13.05 -5.07
CA PHE A 126 -16.51 -11.63 -4.74
C PHE A 126 -15.79 -11.38 -3.43
N GLY A 127 -15.14 -10.23 -3.28
CA GLY A 127 -14.44 -9.91 -2.04
C GLY A 127 -14.05 -8.46 -1.91
N LEU A 128 -13.77 -8.10 -0.67
CA LEU A 128 -13.37 -6.76 -0.23
C LEU A 128 -12.10 -6.88 0.59
N PHE A 129 -11.06 -6.14 0.22
CA PHE A 129 -9.78 -6.09 0.92
C PHE A 129 -9.08 -4.77 0.64
N SER A 130 -8.09 -4.40 1.45
CA SER A 130 -7.30 -3.18 1.27
C SER A 130 -5.81 -3.53 1.23
N PRO A 131 -5.23 -3.80 0.05
CA PRO A 131 -3.87 -4.33 -0.06
C PRO A 131 -2.78 -3.27 0.12
N TYR A 132 -3.08 -2.02 -0.23
CA TYR A 132 -2.16 -0.90 -0.09
C TYR A 132 -2.66 0.04 1.00
N THR A 133 -1.98 0.01 2.14
CA THR A 133 -2.29 0.88 3.28
C THR A 133 -1.03 1.35 3.97
N TYR A 134 -0.97 2.65 4.23
CA TYR A 134 0.11 3.26 4.98
C TYR A 134 -0.45 4.40 5.81
N GLU A 135 -0.12 4.40 7.10
CA GLU A 135 -0.43 5.51 8.00
C GLU A 135 0.85 5.89 8.76
N SER A 136 1.09 7.18 8.87
CA SER A 136 2.10 7.76 9.75
C SER A 136 1.54 9.04 10.38
N TYR A 137 1.96 9.27 11.61
CA TYR A 137 1.66 10.44 12.41
C TYR A 137 2.87 10.76 13.28
N TRP A 138 3.41 11.95 13.12
CA TRP A 138 4.59 12.43 13.83
C TRP A 138 4.18 13.52 14.82
N SER A 139 4.86 13.57 15.96
CA SER A 139 4.62 14.59 16.98
C SER A 139 5.04 15.98 16.46
N PRO A 140 4.41 17.07 16.95
CA PRO A 140 4.87 18.44 16.66
C PRO A 140 6.35 18.65 16.99
N GLY A 141 7.05 19.47 16.19
CA GLY A 141 8.48 19.73 16.31
C GLY A 141 9.36 18.61 15.77
N TRP A 142 8.78 17.63 15.06
CA TRP A 142 9.58 16.62 14.38
C TRP A 142 10.25 17.25 13.16
N SER A 143 11.50 16.86 12.94
CA SER A 143 12.38 17.59 12.03
C SER A 143 12.05 17.54 10.54
N GLY A 144 11.06 16.75 10.13
CA GLY A 144 10.55 16.74 8.76
C GLY A 144 9.11 17.23 8.66
N GLU A 145 8.66 18.05 9.61
CA GLU A 145 7.27 18.56 9.62
C GLU A 145 6.88 19.29 8.34
N THR A 146 7.85 19.92 7.67
CA THR A 146 7.68 20.51 6.33
C THR A 146 7.46 19.51 5.21
N VAL A 147 7.75 18.23 5.43
CA VAL A 147 7.54 17.12 4.49
C VAL A 147 6.26 16.34 4.83
N CYS A 148 6.05 16.01 6.10
CA CYS A 148 4.89 15.21 6.52
C CYS A 148 4.69 15.18 8.04
N THR A 149 3.70 15.85 8.59
CA THR A 149 3.26 15.59 9.98
C THR A 149 2.32 14.39 10.07
N ARG A 150 1.49 14.18 9.05
CA ARG A 150 0.57 13.04 8.97
C ARG A 150 0.40 12.57 7.53
N ASN A 151 0.38 11.26 7.35
CA ASN A 151 -0.02 10.65 6.09
C ASN A 151 -0.97 9.48 6.35
N LYS A 152 -1.95 9.31 5.47
CA LYS A 152 -2.75 8.10 5.36
C LYS A 152 -3.10 7.83 3.91
N LEU A 153 -2.61 6.73 3.37
CA LEU A 153 -3.04 6.15 2.09
C LEU A 153 -3.83 4.88 2.36
N THR A 154 -4.99 4.73 1.73
CA THR A 154 -5.81 3.51 1.84
C THR A 154 -6.48 3.21 0.51
N SER A 155 -6.11 2.09 -0.10
CA SER A 155 -6.75 1.58 -1.31
C SER A 155 -7.67 0.40 -0.97
N THR A 156 -8.96 0.53 -1.21
CA THR A 156 -9.96 -0.53 -1.02
C THR A 156 -10.35 -1.13 -2.36
N TYR A 157 -10.28 -2.45 -2.44
CA TYR A 157 -10.55 -3.25 -3.62
C TYR A 157 -11.86 -4.01 -3.42
N PHE A 158 -12.79 -3.83 -4.35
CA PHE A 158 -13.86 -4.80 -4.56
C PHE A 158 -13.49 -5.65 -5.77
N ARG A 159 -13.16 -6.92 -5.53
CA ARG A 159 -12.79 -7.87 -6.58
C ARG A 159 -13.95 -8.78 -6.90
N SER A 160 -14.23 -8.93 -8.18
CA SER A 160 -15.06 -10.01 -8.73
C SER A 160 -14.21 -10.89 -9.63
N ALA A 161 -14.33 -12.22 -9.52
CA ALA A 161 -13.51 -13.13 -10.31
C ALA A 161 -14.27 -14.40 -10.70
N VAL A 162 -13.87 -14.97 -11.83
CA VAL A 162 -14.27 -16.31 -12.27
C VAL A 162 -13.03 -17.18 -12.40
N ALA A 163 -13.11 -18.39 -11.88
CA ALA A 163 -12.06 -19.40 -11.97
C ALA A 163 -12.60 -20.67 -12.62
N VAL A 164 -11.86 -21.22 -13.57
CA VAL A 164 -12.25 -22.39 -14.37
C VAL A 164 -11.14 -23.42 -14.37
N GLU A 165 -11.46 -24.66 -13.97
CA GLU A 165 -10.63 -25.84 -14.20
C GLU A 165 -10.74 -26.24 -15.67
N VAL A 166 -9.76 -25.83 -16.49
CA VAL A 166 -9.78 -26.04 -17.94
C VAL A 166 -9.45 -27.49 -18.32
N VAL A 167 -8.54 -28.12 -17.58
CA VAL A 167 -8.26 -29.56 -17.64
C VAL A 167 -7.99 -30.05 -16.23
N LYS A 168 -8.06 -31.36 -16.00
CA LYS A 168 -7.90 -31.94 -14.67
C LYS A 168 -6.62 -31.43 -13.99
N GLY A 169 -6.80 -30.71 -12.89
CA GLY A 169 -5.72 -30.13 -12.10
C GLY A 169 -5.17 -28.79 -12.59
N LEU A 170 -5.52 -28.30 -13.78
CA LEU A 170 -5.12 -26.98 -14.29
C LEU A 170 -6.31 -26.04 -14.27
N ALA A 171 -6.18 -24.93 -13.56
CA ALA A 171 -7.17 -23.87 -13.51
C ALA A 171 -6.60 -22.53 -13.97
N VAL A 172 -7.47 -21.72 -14.55
CA VAL A 172 -7.21 -20.32 -14.91
C VAL A 172 -8.29 -19.44 -14.30
N SER A 173 -8.00 -18.15 -14.17
CA SER A 173 -8.96 -17.19 -13.65
C SER A 173 -8.77 -15.81 -14.28
N ALA A 174 -9.86 -15.06 -14.30
CA ALA A 174 -9.87 -13.64 -14.63
C ALA A 174 -10.80 -12.93 -13.63
N GLY A 175 -10.42 -11.71 -13.25
CA GLY A 175 -11.21 -10.89 -12.36
C GLY A 175 -11.11 -9.41 -12.67
N LEU A 176 -12.13 -8.68 -12.25
CA LEU A 176 -12.25 -7.23 -12.34
C LEU A 176 -12.18 -6.65 -10.92
N ASP A 177 -11.35 -5.62 -10.77
CA ASP A 177 -11.20 -4.85 -9.54
C ASP A 177 -11.82 -3.48 -9.70
N VAL A 178 -12.74 -3.14 -8.79
CA VAL A 178 -13.20 -1.76 -8.59
C VAL A 178 -12.44 -1.22 -7.40
N ILE A 179 -11.62 -0.19 -7.64
CA ILE A 179 -10.67 0.32 -6.67
C ILE A 179 -11.09 1.73 -6.25
N SER A 180 -11.08 1.96 -4.94
CA SER A 180 -11.31 3.26 -4.32
C SER A 180 -10.10 3.59 -3.46
N SER A 181 -9.39 4.67 -3.76
CA SER A 181 -8.23 5.12 -3.00
C SER A 181 -8.50 6.44 -2.29
N ASN A 182 -8.12 6.52 -1.02
CA ASN A 182 -8.24 7.71 -0.19
C ASN A 182 -6.87 8.10 0.32
N LEU A 183 -6.58 9.40 0.29
CA LEU A 183 -5.33 9.98 0.70
C LEU A 183 -5.60 11.14 1.66
N ARG A 184 -4.87 11.15 2.78
CA ARG A 184 -4.76 12.31 3.68
C ARG A 184 -3.30 12.61 3.88
N TRP A 185 -2.90 13.84 3.64
CA TRP A 185 -1.52 14.27 3.84
C TRP A 185 -1.53 15.62 4.52
N GLN A 186 -0.69 15.77 5.53
CA GLN A 186 -0.53 17.01 6.27
C GLN A 186 0.96 17.28 6.42
N HIS A 187 1.33 18.54 6.29
CA HIS A 187 2.68 19.03 6.56
C HIS A 187 2.60 20.50 6.97
N GLU A 188 3.69 21.01 7.52
CA GLU A 188 3.81 22.41 7.89
C GLU A 188 4.43 23.23 6.75
N ILE A 189 4.00 24.48 6.63
CA ILE A 189 4.58 25.47 5.71
C ILE A 189 5.12 26.63 6.56
N PRO A 190 6.43 26.87 6.57
CA PRO A 190 6.99 28.03 7.24
C PRO A 190 6.44 29.33 6.64
N PHE A 191 5.84 30.18 7.46
CA PHE A 191 5.29 31.46 7.06
C PHE A 191 6.14 32.60 7.61
N ASN A 192 7.05 33.09 6.77
CA ASN A 192 7.97 34.17 7.09
C ASN A 192 7.57 35.42 6.33
N ILE A 193 7.48 36.57 7.01
CA ILE A 193 7.16 37.86 6.39
C ILE A 193 8.46 38.68 6.28
N PRO A 194 9.14 38.76 5.12
CA PRO A 194 10.45 39.40 5.03
C PRO A 194 10.44 40.87 5.46
N ALA A 195 9.35 41.59 5.18
CA ALA A 195 9.18 42.99 5.59
C ALA A 195 8.95 43.16 7.11
N TYR A 196 8.58 42.09 7.82
CA TYR A 196 8.27 42.07 9.25
C TYR A 196 8.91 40.85 9.93
N PRO A 197 10.23 40.84 10.13
CA PRO A 197 10.93 39.70 10.72
C PRO A 197 10.40 39.43 12.13
N MET A 198 10.04 38.17 12.38
CA MET A 198 9.42 37.73 13.62
C MET A 198 10.46 37.15 14.58
N ALA A 199 10.14 37.16 15.87
CA ALA A 199 11.03 36.61 16.91
C ALA A 199 10.98 35.07 17.00
N TYR A 200 9.99 34.45 16.36
CA TYR A 200 9.76 33.02 16.31
C TYR A 200 9.18 32.65 14.93
N ASP A 201 9.39 31.42 14.51
CA ASP A 201 8.85 30.89 13.26
C ASP A 201 7.36 30.60 13.42
N ILE A 202 6.58 30.90 12.39
CA ILE A 202 5.16 30.55 12.31
C ILE A 202 5.02 29.47 11.26
N GLU A 203 4.30 28.42 11.59
CA GLU A 203 4.08 27.27 10.72
C GLU A 203 2.60 27.09 10.43
N ILE A 204 2.27 26.97 9.16
CA ILE A 204 0.89 26.79 8.68
C ILE A 204 0.70 25.33 8.34
N ASN A 205 -0.30 24.71 8.95
CA ASN A 205 -0.63 23.34 8.64
C ASN A 205 -1.39 23.28 7.32
N SER A 206 -0.77 22.73 6.29
CA SER A 206 -1.39 22.32 5.03
C SER A 206 -2.03 20.95 5.22
N ALA A 207 -3.30 20.79 4.84
CA ALA A 207 -4.10 19.62 5.15
C ALA A 207 -4.87 19.12 3.93
N HIS A 208 -4.19 18.30 3.14
CA HIS A 208 -4.72 17.65 1.97
C HIS A 208 -5.66 16.47 2.30
N ARG A 209 -6.80 16.43 1.62
CA ARG A 209 -7.71 15.27 1.58
C ARG A 209 -8.12 15.00 0.15
N LEU A 210 -7.68 13.88 -0.42
CA LEU A 210 -7.98 13.50 -1.79
C LEU A 210 -8.57 12.10 -1.90
N HIS A 211 -9.34 11.91 -2.96
CA HIS A 211 -9.96 10.64 -3.31
C HIS A 211 -9.86 10.38 -4.81
N GLY A 212 -9.74 9.11 -5.18
CA GLY A 212 -9.76 8.67 -6.56
C GLY A 212 -10.31 7.25 -6.69
N ARG A 213 -10.76 6.90 -7.90
CA ARG A 213 -11.31 5.58 -8.22
C ARG A 213 -10.81 5.10 -9.57
N GLY A 214 -10.82 3.80 -9.77
CA GLY A 214 -10.56 3.23 -11.09
C GLY A 214 -10.84 1.74 -11.17
N LEU A 215 -10.60 1.20 -12.36
CA LEU A 215 -10.81 -0.21 -12.67
C LEU A 215 -9.47 -0.86 -12.99
N SER A 216 -9.25 -2.05 -12.44
CA SER A 216 -8.14 -2.91 -12.81
C SER A 216 -8.60 -4.35 -13.04
N PHE A 217 -7.68 -5.23 -13.40
CA PHE A 217 -7.95 -6.64 -13.56
C PHE A 217 -6.86 -7.50 -12.92
N VAL A 218 -7.26 -8.72 -12.60
CA VAL A 218 -6.37 -9.79 -12.13
C VAL A 218 -6.54 -11.01 -13.03
N ALA A 219 -5.44 -11.70 -13.30
CA ALA A 219 -5.43 -13.00 -13.95
C ALA A 219 -4.60 -13.98 -13.12
N GLY A 220 -4.99 -15.25 -13.15
CA GLY A 220 -4.29 -16.28 -12.39
C GLY A 220 -4.28 -17.62 -13.10
N VAL A 221 -3.25 -18.41 -12.84
CA VAL A 221 -3.13 -19.80 -13.27
C VAL A 221 -2.67 -20.64 -12.07
N LEU A 222 -3.20 -21.85 -11.95
CA LEU A 222 -2.80 -22.80 -10.93
C LEU A 222 -2.82 -24.22 -11.50
N TRP A 223 -1.71 -24.94 -11.39
CA TRP A 223 -1.58 -26.32 -11.84
C TRP A 223 -1.22 -27.26 -10.69
N LYS A 224 -2.15 -28.14 -10.35
CA LYS A 224 -1.97 -29.32 -9.51
C LYS A 224 -1.43 -30.48 -10.35
N ILE A 225 -0.12 -30.47 -10.60
CA ILE A 225 0.58 -31.48 -11.41
C ILE A 225 0.41 -32.88 -10.80
N GLY A 226 0.36 -32.97 -9.46
CA GLY A 226 0.12 -34.20 -8.74
C GLY A 226 -0.24 -33.94 -7.28
N PRO A 227 -0.29 -34.98 -6.43
CA PRO A 227 -0.62 -34.82 -5.01
C PRO A 227 0.45 -34.05 -4.23
N ALA A 228 1.69 -34.06 -4.70
CA ALA A 228 2.84 -33.50 -4.01
C ALA A 228 3.32 -32.16 -4.57
N LEU A 229 2.91 -31.76 -5.78
CA LEU A 229 3.44 -30.57 -6.44
C LEU A 229 2.32 -29.73 -7.02
N ARG A 230 2.33 -28.44 -6.66
CA ARG A 230 1.51 -27.40 -7.29
C ARG A 230 2.39 -26.23 -7.68
N ILE A 231 2.04 -25.61 -8.80
CA ILE A 231 2.66 -24.36 -9.25
C ILE A 231 1.55 -23.38 -9.61
N GLY A 232 1.78 -22.10 -9.41
CA GLY A 232 0.80 -21.07 -9.74
C GLY A 232 1.44 -19.74 -10.05
N ALA A 233 0.71 -18.90 -10.76
CA ALA A 233 1.09 -17.51 -10.94
C ALA A 233 -0.15 -16.62 -10.91
N ARG A 234 0.00 -15.40 -10.42
CA ARG A 234 -0.99 -14.32 -10.45
C ARG A 234 -0.34 -13.09 -11.05
N PHE A 235 -1.04 -12.45 -11.98
CA PHE A 235 -0.73 -11.12 -12.44
C PHE A 235 -1.88 -10.17 -12.08
N GLN A 236 -1.56 -9.03 -11.48
CA GLN A 236 -2.49 -7.94 -11.23
C GLN A 236 -1.98 -6.69 -11.93
N LYS A 237 -2.87 -6.06 -12.69
CA LYS A 237 -2.55 -4.82 -13.37
C LYS A 237 -2.55 -3.66 -12.37
N GLY A 238 -1.54 -2.80 -12.47
CA GLY A 238 -1.47 -1.54 -11.74
C GLY A 238 -2.49 -0.53 -12.26
N LEU A 239 -2.84 0.45 -11.44
CA LEU A 239 -3.85 1.45 -11.73
C LEU A 239 -3.30 2.85 -11.48
N ALA A 240 -3.21 3.66 -12.53
CA ALA A 240 -3.05 5.10 -12.38
C ALA A 240 -4.37 5.69 -11.87
N VAL A 241 -4.34 6.30 -10.70
CA VAL A 241 -5.49 6.92 -10.05
C VAL A 241 -5.32 8.43 -10.14
N ASP A 242 -6.29 9.07 -10.78
CA ASP A 242 -6.46 10.52 -10.73
C ASP A 242 -7.18 10.87 -9.42
N TYR A 243 -6.54 11.69 -8.61
CA TYR A 243 -7.04 12.18 -7.34
C TYR A 243 -7.58 13.60 -7.50
N SER A 244 -8.70 13.84 -6.83
CA SER A 244 -9.25 15.17 -6.62
C SER A 244 -9.64 15.33 -5.17
N GLY A 245 -9.56 16.56 -4.67
CA GLY A 245 -9.86 16.83 -3.27
C GLY A 245 -9.58 18.27 -2.91
N THR A 246 -9.36 18.51 -1.62
CA THR A 246 -9.14 19.85 -1.09
C THR A 246 -7.85 19.89 -0.28
N ASP A 247 -7.26 21.08 -0.25
CA ASP A 247 -6.24 21.46 0.70
C ASP A 247 -6.77 22.61 1.57
N ASN A 248 -6.68 22.42 2.89
CA ASN A 248 -7.14 23.40 3.87
C ASN A 248 -5.92 23.90 4.66
N PHE A 249 -5.82 25.22 4.82
CA PHE A 249 -4.74 25.82 5.59
C PHE A 249 -5.21 26.17 7.00
N LEU A 250 -4.51 25.65 8.00
CA LEU A 250 -4.84 25.87 9.40
C LEU A 250 -3.68 26.59 10.09
N GLN A 251 -3.97 27.77 10.63
CA GLN A 251 -3.01 28.56 11.37
C GLN A 251 -2.82 28.06 12.81
N PRO A 252 -1.63 28.26 13.41
CA PRO A 252 -1.36 27.88 14.78
C PRO A 252 -1.98 28.90 15.75
N LEU A 253 -2.28 28.46 16.97
CA LEU A 253 -3.01 29.28 17.96
C LEU A 253 -2.23 30.53 18.43
N ASP A 254 -0.90 30.50 18.33
CA ASP A 254 0.03 31.56 18.72
C ASP A 254 0.16 32.69 17.68
N ALA A 255 -0.26 32.48 16.43
CA ALA A 255 -0.28 33.50 15.38
C ALA A 255 -1.24 34.68 15.65
N GLY A 256 -2.07 34.62 16.70
CA GLY A 256 -3.10 35.61 17.00
C GLY A 256 -2.66 36.88 17.74
N PHE A 257 -1.41 36.96 18.22
CA PHE A 257 -1.00 38.00 19.19
C PHE A 257 -0.16 39.16 18.62
N ALA A 258 0.44 39.00 17.45
CA ALA A 258 1.27 40.02 16.81
C ALA A 258 0.51 40.80 15.74
N LEU A 259 0.88 42.07 15.56
CA LEU A 259 0.28 42.99 14.58
C LEU A 259 1.28 43.34 13.48
N VAL A 260 0.78 43.40 12.25
CA VAL A 260 1.50 43.90 11.08
C VAL A 260 0.73 45.08 10.49
N ALA A 261 1.42 46.06 9.90
CA ALA A 261 0.72 47.14 9.23
C ALA A 261 0.02 46.61 7.97
N ARG A 262 -1.01 47.31 7.50
CA ARG A 262 -1.78 46.95 6.31
C ARG A 262 -1.60 48.00 5.20
N PRO A 263 -1.52 47.59 3.91
CA PRO A 263 -1.67 48.52 2.80
C PRO A 263 -2.92 49.39 2.92
N GLY A 264 -2.77 50.70 2.76
CA GLY A 264 -3.86 51.66 2.92
C GLY A 264 -4.14 52.12 4.37
N GLY A 265 -3.35 51.64 5.35
CA GLY A 265 -3.42 52.07 6.74
C GLY A 265 -4.10 51.07 7.69
N GLY A 266 -3.85 51.24 8.99
CA GLY A 266 -4.28 50.31 10.04
C GLY A 266 -3.34 49.12 10.21
N SER A 267 -3.83 48.09 10.91
CA SER A 267 -3.06 46.89 11.22
C SER A 267 -3.92 45.65 11.07
N TRP A 268 -3.28 44.54 10.69
CA TRP A 268 -3.83 43.19 10.78
C TRP A 268 -3.15 42.44 11.92
N ARG A 269 -3.88 41.51 12.53
CA ARG A 269 -3.24 40.40 13.26
C ARG A 269 -2.53 39.52 12.25
N ILE A 270 -1.44 38.88 12.65
CA ILE A 270 -0.74 37.94 11.76
C ILE A 270 -1.68 36.82 11.30
N SER A 271 -2.53 36.32 12.20
CA SER A 271 -3.58 35.37 11.84
C SER A 271 -4.51 35.86 10.71
N GLU A 272 -4.87 37.15 10.72
CA GLU A 272 -5.71 37.73 9.66
C GLU A 272 -4.97 37.83 8.32
N LEU A 273 -3.65 38.09 8.35
CA LEU A 273 -2.82 38.06 7.15
C LEU A 273 -2.69 36.63 6.60
N ILE A 274 -2.51 35.63 7.47
CA ILE A 274 -2.43 34.21 7.08
C ILE A 274 -3.75 33.77 6.42
N ASP A 275 -4.88 34.01 7.09
CA ASP A 275 -6.22 33.69 6.56
C ASP A 275 -6.54 34.46 5.26
N PHE A 276 -5.95 35.64 5.10
CA PHE A 276 -6.05 36.40 3.87
C PHE A 276 -5.17 35.81 2.76
N TYR A 277 -3.93 35.40 3.07
CA TYR A 277 -2.93 34.91 2.12
C TYR A 277 -3.24 33.48 1.65
N TYR A 278 -3.41 32.55 2.59
CA TYR A 278 -3.74 31.15 2.35
C TYR A 278 -5.24 30.98 2.16
N ARG A 279 -5.63 30.64 0.94
CA ARG A 279 -7.01 30.26 0.62
C ARG A 279 -7.08 28.77 0.43
N ASP A 280 -8.10 28.13 0.97
CA ASP A 280 -8.41 26.73 0.68
C ASP A 280 -8.45 26.50 -0.83
N GLN A 281 -7.85 25.39 -1.28
CA GLN A 281 -7.72 25.07 -2.69
C GLN A 281 -8.42 23.75 -3.00
N ASP A 282 -9.05 23.68 -4.17
CA ASP A 282 -9.27 22.39 -4.82
C ASP A 282 -7.94 21.91 -5.38
N VAL A 283 -7.55 20.67 -5.06
CA VAL A 283 -6.26 20.09 -5.45
C VAL A 283 -6.45 18.80 -6.23
N THR A 284 -5.51 18.55 -7.13
CA THR A 284 -5.44 17.35 -7.95
C THR A 284 -4.07 16.72 -7.86
N GLY A 285 -3.99 15.43 -8.14
CA GLY A 285 -2.72 14.71 -8.24
C GLY A 285 -2.92 13.35 -8.86
N ARG A 286 -1.83 12.66 -9.17
CA ARG A 286 -1.88 11.33 -9.81
C ARG A 286 -0.86 10.42 -9.16
N LEU A 287 -1.33 9.27 -8.66
CA LEU A 287 -0.47 8.19 -8.15
C LEU A 287 -0.86 6.88 -8.84
N THR A 288 0.12 6.00 -9.04
CA THR A 288 -0.09 4.70 -9.70
C THR A 288 0.10 3.57 -8.70
N LEU A 289 -0.95 2.79 -8.46
CA LEU A 289 -0.83 1.51 -7.75
C LEU A 289 -0.08 0.51 -8.63
N PRO A 290 0.81 -0.33 -8.08
CA PRO A 290 1.80 -1.08 -8.86
C PRO A 290 1.18 -2.23 -9.68
N ASP A 291 1.83 -2.57 -10.79
CA ASP A 291 1.68 -3.89 -11.41
C ASP A 291 2.31 -4.93 -10.46
N GLU A 292 1.67 -6.09 -10.29
CA GLU A 292 2.20 -7.19 -9.47
C GLU A 292 2.25 -8.50 -10.26
N LEU A 293 3.37 -9.20 -10.17
CA LEU A 293 3.51 -10.57 -10.66
C LEU A 293 4.00 -11.46 -9.52
N VAL A 294 3.23 -12.49 -9.21
CA VAL A 294 3.60 -13.49 -8.20
C VAL A 294 3.65 -14.86 -8.83
N CYS A 295 4.76 -15.57 -8.62
CA CYS A 295 4.95 -16.95 -9.05
C CYS A 295 5.21 -17.81 -7.82
N GLY A 296 4.45 -18.89 -7.66
CA GLY A 296 4.49 -19.76 -6.49
C GLY A 296 4.73 -21.22 -6.82
N VAL A 297 5.37 -21.93 -5.88
CA VAL A 297 5.51 -23.38 -5.88
C VAL A 297 5.13 -23.91 -4.50
N MET A 298 4.37 -25.01 -4.49
CA MET A 298 4.02 -25.74 -3.28
C MET A 298 4.47 -27.19 -3.41
N LEU A 299 5.20 -27.68 -2.41
CA LEU A 299 5.67 -29.06 -2.32
C LEU A 299 5.12 -29.74 -1.06
N THR A 300 4.42 -30.84 -1.22
CA THR A 300 3.87 -31.67 -0.13
C THR A 300 4.58 -33.03 -0.13
N PRO A 301 5.82 -33.12 0.41
CA PRO A 301 6.58 -34.37 0.37
C PRO A 301 5.97 -35.47 1.25
N LEU A 302 5.21 -35.07 2.27
CA LEU A 302 4.46 -35.94 3.17
C LEU A 302 3.03 -35.42 3.26
N PRO A 303 2.01 -36.28 3.43
CA PRO A 303 0.60 -35.84 3.51
C PRO A 303 0.32 -34.77 4.58
N TRP A 304 1.19 -34.68 5.59
CA TRP A 304 1.08 -33.76 6.73
C TRP A 304 2.09 -32.60 6.68
N VAL A 305 2.92 -32.46 5.65
CA VAL A 305 3.87 -31.33 5.53
C VAL A 305 3.75 -30.71 4.14
N SER A 306 3.50 -29.42 4.07
CA SER A 306 3.58 -28.63 2.84
C SER A 306 4.56 -27.47 3.00
N PHE A 307 5.41 -27.27 1.99
CA PHE A 307 6.30 -26.13 1.86
C PHE A 307 5.76 -25.24 0.75
N CYS A 308 5.70 -23.93 1.00
CA CYS A 308 5.27 -22.93 0.04
C CYS A 308 6.40 -21.93 -0.18
N LEU A 309 6.64 -21.56 -1.44
CA LEU A 309 7.61 -20.55 -1.85
C LEU A 309 6.99 -19.71 -2.94
N ASP A 310 6.92 -18.40 -2.73
CA ASP A 310 6.47 -17.44 -3.72
C ASP A 310 7.57 -16.40 -4.00
N VAL A 311 7.69 -16.00 -5.26
CA VAL A 311 8.47 -14.84 -5.70
C VAL A 311 7.51 -13.81 -6.23
N GLN A 312 7.50 -12.63 -5.62
CA GLN A 312 6.64 -11.50 -5.98
C GLN A 312 7.51 -10.36 -6.50
N TRP A 313 7.11 -9.79 -7.63
CA TRP A 313 7.67 -8.57 -8.20
C TRP A 313 6.59 -7.51 -8.29
N ASP A 314 6.87 -6.32 -7.75
CA ASP A 314 5.96 -5.19 -7.75
C ASP A 314 6.60 -3.96 -8.40
N ARG A 315 5.88 -3.34 -9.34
CA ARG A 315 6.38 -2.23 -10.16
C ARG A 315 6.17 -0.86 -9.52
N TRP A 316 6.83 -0.63 -8.38
CA TRP A 316 6.74 0.65 -7.66
C TRP A 316 7.41 1.83 -8.38
N SER A 317 8.29 1.59 -9.35
CA SER A 317 8.87 2.67 -10.17
C SER A 317 7.83 3.50 -10.93
N GLY A 318 6.62 2.97 -11.13
CA GLY A 318 5.51 3.69 -11.76
C GLY A 318 4.69 4.56 -10.82
N PHE A 319 4.92 4.51 -9.50
CA PHE A 319 4.06 5.12 -8.48
C PHE A 319 3.81 6.61 -8.69
N GLY A 320 4.81 7.34 -9.17
CA GLY A 320 4.76 8.79 -9.35
C GLY A 320 5.21 9.53 -8.10
N ASP A 321 5.34 10.84 -8.24
CA ASP A 321 5.74 11.72 -7.15
C ASP A 321 4.56 12.03 -6.23
N TRP A 322 4.85 12.26 -4.95
CA TRP A 322 3.85 12.69 -3.97
C TRP A 322 3.61 14.18 -4.11
N ILE A 323 3.06 14.60 -5.25
CA ILE A 323 2.85 16.00 -5.60
C ILE A 323 1.37 16.23 -5.91
N PHE A 324 0.83 17.28 -5.30
CA PHE A 324 -0.54 17.75 -5.49
C PHE A 324 -0.52 19.22 -5.88
N SER A 325 -1.29 19.55 -6.91
CA SER A 325 -1.37 20.90 -7.48
C SER A 325 -2.79 21.42 -7.34
N SER A 326 -2.90 22.69 -6.97
CA SER A 326 -4.14 23.46 -7.02
C SER A 326 -4.70 23.43 -8.43
N ALA A 327 -6.02 23.23 -8.55
CA ALA A 327 -6.74 23.34 -9.81
C ALA A 327 -6.70 24.76 -10.40
N ASN A 328 -6.28 25.77 -9.60
CA ASN A 328 -6.23 27.19 -9.94
C ASN A 328 -4.78 27.73 -10.05
N GLU A 329 -3.80 26.88 -10.35
CA GLU A 329 -2.37 27.24 -10.41
C GLU A 329 -2.09 28.45 -11.35
N GLY A 330 -1.12 29.29 -10.98
CA GLY A 330 -0.48 30.27 -11.86
C GLY A 330 -0.88 31.74 -11.70
N ASP A 331 -2.05 32.06 -11.12
CA ASP A 331 -2.47 33.44 -10.75
C ASP A 331 -3.80 33.46 -9.94
N ALA A 332 -4.52 32.33 -9.86
CA ALA A 332 -5.83 32.24 -9.24
C ALA A 332 -5.83 31.59 -7.84
N LEU A 333 -4.65 31.36 -7.24
CA LEU A 333 -4.56 30.85 -5.87
C LEU A 333 -5.31 31.78 -4.90
N ASN A 334 -5.09 33.10 -5.07
CA ASN A 334 -5.80 34.11 -4.32
C ASN A 334 -5.82 35.46 -5.07
N PRO A 335 -6.83 35.72 -5.91
CA PRO A 335 -6.93 36.96 -6.68
C PRO A 335 -6.99 38.24 -5.83
N ALA A 336 -7.33 38.13 -4.54
CA ALA A 336 -7.34 39.28 -3.64
C ALA A 336 -5.93 39.71 -3.20
N PHE A 337 -4.94 38.81 -3.28
CA PHE A 337 -3.55 39.09 -2.90
C PHE A 337 -2.80 39.75 -4.07
N SER A 338 -3.08 41.03 -4.30
CA SER A 338 -2.50 41.82 -5.41
C SER A 338 -1.01 42.11 -5.24
N SER A 339 -0.35 42.60 -6.30
CA SER A 339 1.05 43.08 -6.25
C SER A 339 1.32 44.10 -5.14
N VAL A 340 0.35 44.93 -4.78
CA VAL A 340 0.45 45.88 -3.64
C VAL A 340 0.73 45.14 -2.33
N TYR A 341 0.08 44.00 -2.10
CA TYR A 341 0.29 43.18 -0.91
C TYR A 341 1.60 42.39 -0.99
N GLN A 342 1.95 41.90 -2.17
CA GLN A 342 3.22 41.20 -2.42
C GLN A 342 4.41 42.11 -2.13
N GLU A 343 4.43 43.31 -2.71
CA GLU A 343 5.49 44.31 -2.50
C GLU A 343 5.54 44.80 -1.05
N PHE A 344 4.38 45.00 -0.41
CA PHE A 344 4.31 45.52 0.96
C PHE A 344 4.83 44.53 2.00
N TYR A 345 4.49 43.24 1.86
CA TYR A 345 4.91 42.21 2.82
C TYR A 345 6.18 41.46 2.40
N GLY A 346 6.57 41.54 1.12
CA GLY A 346 7.64 40.74 0.54
C GLY A 346 7.26 39.26 0.37
N LEU A 347 5.99 38.96 0.09
CA LEU A 347 5.45 37.60 -0.02
C LEU A 347 5.01 37.33 -1.46
N GLU A 348 5.25 36.12 -1.97
CA GLU A 348 4.81 35.65 -3.29
C GLU A 348 3.97 34.38 -3.12
N LEU A 349 2.82 34.27 -3.79
CA LEU A 349 1.94 33.10 -3.71
C LEU A 349 2.64 31.85 -4.28
N ASP A 350 3.11 30.96 -3.41
CA ASP A 350 3.95 29.81 -3.75
C ASP A 350 3.45 28.46 -3.20
N TYR A 351 2.22 28.41 -2.71
CA TYR A 351 1.59 27.19 -2.15
C TYR A 351 0.71 26.43 -3.15
N GLY A 352 0.78 26.78 -4.44
CA GLY A 352 -0.08 26.20 -5.48
C GLY A 352 0.23 24.74 -5.81
N THR A 353 1.50 24.35 -5.76
CA THR A 353 1.93 22.96 -5.95
C THR A 353 2.77 22.55 -4.75
N GLN A 354 2.35 21.51 -4.05
CA GLN A 354 2.96 21.03 -2.82
C GLN A 354 3.29 19.55 -2.96
N GLY A 355 4.45 19.12 -2.49
CA GLY A 355 4.80 17.70 -2.55
C GLY A 355 6.27 17.36 -2.43
N VAL A 356 6.55 16.07 -2.57
CA VAL A 356 7.88 15.49 -2.52
C VAL A 356 8.06 14.50 -3.68
N VAL A 357 9.21 14.58 -4.34
CA VAL A 357 9.61 13.61 -5.35
C VAL A 357 9.85 12.25 -4.70
N LEU A 358 9.20 11.20 -5.21
CA LEU A 358 9.32 9.84 -4.69
C LEU A 358 10.02 8.94 -5.70
N GLY A 359 11.32 8.71 -5.49
CA GLY A 359 12.13 7.80 -6.31
C GLY A 359 11.94 6.32 -5.97
N LEU A 360 10.70 5.82 -5.95
CA LEU A 360 10.44 4.41 -5.66
C LEU A 360 11.05 3.50 -6.73
N ARG A 361 11.51 2.33 -6.31
CA ARG A 361 12.10 1.30 -7.18
C ARG A 361 11.26 0.05 -7.14
N ASP A 362 11.27 -0.70 -8.23
CA ASP A 362 10.64 -2.01 -8.28
C ASP A 362 11.20 -2.91 -7.19
N THR A 363 10.31 -3.65 -6.53
CA THR A 363 10.66 -4.55 -5.42
C THR A 363 10.58 -6.00 -5.88
N THR A 364 11.33 -6.88 -5.22
CA THR A 364 11.20 -8.32 -5.40
C THR A 364 11.26 -8.99 -4.04
N ALA A 365 10.13 -9.57 -3.63
CA ALA A 365 9.99 -10.29 -2.38
C ALA A 365 10.07 -11.80 -2.62
N VAL A 366 10.73 -12.50 -1.68
CA VAL A 366 10.70 -13.96 -1.61
C VAL A 366 9.97 -14.33 -0.34
N LYS A 367 8.84 -15.00 -0.49
CA LYS A 367 7.94 -15.42 0.60
C LYS A 367 8.06 -16.92 0.76
N ALA A 368 8.18 -17.40 1.99
CA ALA A 368 8.28 -18.83 2.26
C ALA A 368 7.50 -19.21 3.52
N GLY A 369 6.88 -20.39 3.50
CA GLY A 369 6.09 -20.90 4.60
C GLY A 369 6.09 -22.43 4.68
N LEU A 370 5.89 -22.94 5.89
CA LEU A 370 5.72 -24.37 6.17
C LEU A 370 4.37 -24.58 6.84
N GLU A 371 3.60 -25.52 6.32
CA GLU A 371 2.33 -25.94 6.90
C GLU A 371 2.42 -27.40 7.36
N PHE A 372 2.14 -27.65 8.64
CA PHE A 372 2.05 -28.99 9.21
C PHE A 372 0.59 -29.34 9.53
N ARG A 373 0.06 -30.37 8.87
CA ARG A 373 -1.33 -30.86 9.03
C ARG A 373 -1.32 -32.28 9.62
N PRO A 374 -1.35 -32.45 10.94
CA PRO A 374 -1.24 -33.78 11.57
C PRO A 374 -2.42 -34.72 11.25
N ALA A 375 -3.55 -34.20 10.77
CA ALA A 375 -4.69 -34.96 10.29
C ALA A 375 -5.26 -34.34 9.00
N PRO A 376 -5.75 -35.14 8.04
CA PRO A 376 -6.51 -34.64 6.90
C PRO A 376 -7.91 -34.23 7.38
N TYR A 377 -8.20 -32.93 7.38
CA TYR A 377 -9.55 -32.38 7.50
C TYR A 377 -10.05 -31.87 6.15
#